data_AF-K9SB22-F1
#
_entry.id   AF-K9SB22-F1
#
_cell.length_a   1.000
_cell.length_b   1.000
_cell.length_c   1.000
_cell.angle_alpha   90.00
_cell.angle_beta   90.00
_cell.angle_gamma   90.00
#
_symmetry.space_group_name_H-M   'P 1'
#
loop_
_entity.id
_entity.type
_entity.pdbx_description
1 polymer ?
#
loop_
_entity_poly.entity_id
_entity_poly.type
_entity_poly.pdbx_seq_one_letter_code
_entity_poly.pdbx_strand_id
1 'polypeptide(L)'
;MINSCSGNGEQLLTTSQPMASSAEYEQRLQAHLRSRKISSLRVLAKQAGVSRWQVQQLRQGRADQMRVEPLRKLAIALGLSLEEAIAQFSLFRSDTLSAQTVATSPDLAAEYRRLQDQLTQQRTQLQLEFEQASLDRLESWLRQWPRIVHLARQRPELSAAQLDALLKQLLPLHQLLDTWEVEPIGSVDEAVAYAPQWHTLVQGLAAEGDRVRVQRPGYRHRDRLLFRAEVVADG
;
A
#
# COMPACT_ATOMS: atom_id res chain seq x y z
N MET A 1 -13.95 9.37 82.64
CA MET A 1 -12.73 10.01 82.09
C MET A 1 -13.17 10.74 80.83
N ILE A 2 -13.64 11.99 80.81
CA ILE A 2 -13.07 13.30 81.18
C ILE A 2 -11.69 13.59 80.56
N ASN A 3 -11.69 14.31 79.44
CA ASN A 3 -10.90 15.52 79.05
C ASN A 3 -10.86 15.60 77.51
N SER A 4 -11.45 16.57 76.82
CA SER A 4 -11.30 18.05 76.81
C SER A 4 -10.13 18.58 75.97
N CYS A 5 -10.54 19.33 74.92
CA CYS A 5 -10.07 20.67 74.52
C CYS A 5 -8.82 20.87 73.63
N SER A 6 -9.13 21.35 72.42
CA SER A 6 -8.80 22.68 71.85
C SER A 6 -7.46 22.96 71.16
N GLY A 7 -7.57 23.66 70.02
CA GLY A 7 -6.55 24.55 69.42
C GLY A 7 -6.48 24.42 67.89
N ASN A 8 -7.34 25.11 67.13
CA ASN A 8 -7.11 26.41 66.47
C ASN A 8 -5.99 26.47 65.43
N GLY A 9 -6.31 27.01 64.25
CA GLY A 9 -5.37 27.86 63.49
C GLY A 9 -5.23 27.56 62.00
N GLU A 10 -5.79 28.47 61.20
CA GLU A 10 -5.23 28.95 59.92
C GLU A 10 -5.31 27.99 58.71
N GLN A 11 -6.28 28.24 57.83
CA GLN A 11 -6.09 29.04 56.60
C GLN A 11 -4.97 28.50 55.71
N LEU A 12 -5.34 28.01 54.53
CA LEU A 12 -4.66 28.24 53.24
C LEU A 12 -5.65 27.72 52.17
N LEU A 13 -6.56 28.60 51.77
CA LEU A 13 -6.54 29.22 50.43
C LEU A 13 -6.79 28.22 49.30
N THR A 14 -8.06 28.25 48.87
CA THR A 14 -8.51 28.12 47.49
C THR A 14 -7.41 28.37 46.46
N THR A 15 -6.83 27.31 45.89
CA THR A 15 -6.13 27.44 44.61
C THR A 15 -7.17 27.32 43.50
N SER A 16 -7.97 28.37 43.33
CA SER A 16 -8.67 28.61 42.08
C SER A 16 -7.59 28.76 41.00
N GLN A 17 -7.55 27.79 40.08
CA GLN A 17 -6.76 27.86 38.84
C GLN A 17 -7.04 29.20 38.13
N PRO A 18 -6.02 29.85 37.55
CA PRO A 18 -6.23 31.08 36.81
C PRO A 18 -7.01 30.75 35.52
N MET A 19 -8.21 31.32 35.38
CA MET A 19 -8.86 31.38 34.07
C MET A 19 -7.92 32.14 33.14
N ALA A 20 -7.44 31.50 32.07
CA ALA A 20 -6.63 32.16 31.04
C ALA A 20 -7.37 33.42 30.57
N SER A 21 -6.90 34.57 31.02
CA SER A 21 -7.62 35.82 30.86
C SER A 21 -7.52 36.29 29.40
N SER A 22 -8.48 37.08 28.92
CA SER A 22 -8.42 37.71 27.59
C SER A 22 -7.10 38.48 27.35
N ALA A 23 -6.39 38.85 28.41
CA ALA A 23 -5.09 39.50 28.35
C ALA A 23 -3.96 38.56 27.85
N GLU A 24 -4.01 37.26 28.14
CA GLU A 24 -2.99 36.29 27.70
C GLU A 24 -3.07 36.03 26.19
N TYR A 25 -4.28 35.88 25.66
CA TYR A 25 -4.50 35.75 24.22
C TYR A 25 -4.11 37.03 23.48
N GLU A 26 -4.35 38.20 24.08
CA GLU A 26 -3.90 39.48 23.54
C GLU A 26 -2.37 39.58 23.51
N GLN A 27 -1.68 39.18 24.59
CA GLN A 27 -0.21 39.16 24.63
C GLN A 27 0.38 38.23 23.58
N ARG A 28 -0.18 37.02 23.41
CA ARG A 28 0.23 36.06 22.37
C ARG A 28 0.01 36.62 20.97
N LEU A 29 -1.14 37.25 20.72
CA LEU A 29 -1.44 37.87 19.44
C LEU A 29 -0.46 39.02 19.15
N GLN A 30 -0.16 39.85 20.14
CA GLN A 30 0.81 40.94 20.01
C GLN A 30 2.24 40.44 19.75
N ALA A 31 2.66 39.32 20.34
CA ALA A 31 3.95 38.71 20.06
C ALA A 31 4.08 38.28 18.58
N HIS A 32 3.03 37.69 18.02
CA HIS A 32 2.97 37.31 16.60
C HIS A 32 2.90 38.51 15.66
N LEU A 33 2.19 39.58 16.03
CA LEU A 33 2.20 40.81 15.26
C LEU A 33 3.61 41.43 15.19
N ARG A 34 4.36 41.42 16.30
CA ARG A 34 5.74 41.91 16.36
C ARG A 34 6.68 41.07 15.50
N SER A 35 6.58 39.75 15.56
CA SER A 35 7.41 38.85 14.77
C SER A 35 7.16 38.99 13.26
N ARG A 36 5.93 39.34 12.85
CA ARG A 36 5.53 39.56 11.44
C ARG A 36 5.58 41.02 11.00
N LYS A 37 6.10 41.95 11.81
CA LYS A 37 6.15 43.41 11.56
C LYS A 37 4.78 44.03 11.22
N ILE A 38 3.70 43.47 11.74
CA ILE A 38 2.33 43.99 11.52
C ILE A 38 2.05 45.06 12.57
N SER A 39 1.84 46.30 12.12
CA SER A 39 1.74 47.48 12.99
C SER A 39 0.44 47.60 13.78
N SER A 40 -0.64 46.91 13.37
CA SER A 40 -1.90 46.91 14.11
C SER A 40 -2.84 45.76 13.74
N LEU A 41 -3.80 45.46 14.62
CA LEU A 41 -4.90 44.51 14.37
C LEU A 41 -5.76 44.90 13.15
N ARG A 42 -5.84 46.20 12.85
CA ARG A 42 -6.56 46.71 11.67
C ARG A 42 -5.82 46.36 10.38
N VAL A 43 -4.49 46.41 10.40
CA VAL A 43 -3.64 45.98 9.29
C VAL A 43 -3.71 44.47 9.12
N LEU A 44 -3.71 43.69 10.21
CA LEU A 44 -3.93 42.24 10.17
C LEU A 44 -5.24 41.87 9.47
N ALA A 45 -6.36 42.50 9.86
CA ALA A 45 -7.67 42.25 9.24
C ALA A 45 -7.66 42.52 7.73
N LYS A 46 -7.01 43.63 7.32
CA LYS A 46 -6.90 44.02 5.91
C LYS A 46 -5.99 43.06 5.12
N GLN A 47 -4.87 42.65 5.70
CA GLN A 47 -3.90 41.75 5.07
C GLN A 47 -4.42 40.32 4.95
N ALA A 48 -5.18 39.84 5.93
CA ALA A 48 -5.83 38.53 5.89
C ALA A 48 -7.14 38.53 5.09
N GLY A 49 -7.69 39.69 4.71
CA GLY A 49 -8.98 39.78 4.01
C GLY A 49 -10.16 39.29 4.84
N VAL A 50 -10.15 39.59 6.14
CA VAL A 50 -11.14 39.16 7.14
C VAL A 50 -11.75 40.36 7.88
N SER A 51 -12.91 40.16 8.50
CA SER A 51 -13.58 41.21 9.25
C SER A 51 -12.85 41.53 10.57
N ARG A 52 -12.97 42.76 11.06
CA ARG A 52 -12.40 43.15 12.36
C ARG A 52 -12.99 42.35 13.52
N TRP A 53 -14.24 41.91 13.38
CA TRP A 53 -14.90 41.04 14.35
C TRP A 53 -14.20 39.68 14.44
N GLN A 54 -13.71 39.12 13.33
CA GLN A 54 -12.95 37.86 13.33
C GLN A 54 -11.60 38.02 14.06
N VAL A 55 -10.92 39.15 13.91
CA VAL A 55 -9.71 39.46 14.71
C VAL A 55 -10.04 39.63 16.20
N GLN A 56 -11.19 40.22 16.53
CA GLN A 56 -11.68 40.36 17.90
C GLN A 56 -11.99 38.99 18.53
N GLN A 57 -12.60 38.07 17.78
CA GLN A 57 -12.85 36.70 18.24
C GLN A 57 -11.55 35.96 18.55
N LEU A 58 -10.52 36.12 17.71
CA LEU A 58 -9.19 35.54 17.97
C LEU A 58 -8.57 36.11 19.25
N ARG A 59 -8.72 37.41 19.50
CA ARG A 59 -8.23 38.07 20.74
C ARG A 59 -8.97 37.60 21.99
N GLN A 60 -10.21 37.15 21.85
CA GLN A 60 -11.03 36.63 22.94
C GLN A 60 -10.84 35.12 23.15
N GLY A 61 -9.91 34.48 22.42
CA GLY A 61 -9.69 33.04 22.50
C GLY A 61 -10.80 32.21 21.85
N ARG A 62 -11.60 32.77 20.94
CA ARG A 62 -12.74 32.07 20.30
C ARG A 62 -12.41 31.54 18.91
N ALA A 63 -11.18 31.04 18.71
CA ALA A 63 -10.76 30.48 17.43
C ALA A 63 -11.60 29.25 17.02
N ASP A 64 -12.09 28.50 18.01
CA ASP A 64 -12.97 27.32 17.90
C ASP A 64 -14.35 27.63 17.32
N GLN A 65 -14.86 28.86 17.52
CA GLN A 65 -16.17 29.30 17.05
C GLN A 65 -16.11 29.95 15.66
N MET A 66 -14.92 30.06 15.07
CA MET A 66 -14.70 30.69 13.79
C MET A 66 -14.82 29.68 12.64
N ARG A 67 -15.42 30.10 11.53
CA ARG A 67 -15.37 29.32 10.29
C ARG A 67 -13.91 29.08 9.87
N VAL A 68 -13.63 27.88 9.35
CA VAL A 68 -12.28 27.43 8.95
C VAL A 68 -11.63 28.39 7.94
N GLU A 69 -12.41 28.94 7.02
CA GLU A 69 -11.92 29.82 5.95
C GLU A 69 -11.31 31.14 6.51
N PRO A 70 -12.02 31.96 7.32
CA PRO A 70 -11.43 33.09 8.04
C PRO A 70 -10.25 32.72 8.96
N LEU A 71 -10.35 31.59 9.66
CA LEU A 71 -9.31 31.17 10.60
C LEU A 71 -8.01 30.81 9.86
N ARG A 72 -8.11 30.13 8.72
CA ARG A 72 -6.98 29.81 7.85
C ARG A 72 -6.32 31.08 7.29
N LYS A 73 -7.11 32.06 6.87
CA LYS A 73 -6.59 33.36 6.41
C LYS A 73 -5.82 34.12 7.50
N LEU A 74 -6.34 34.09 8.73
CA LEU A 74 -5.66 34.66 9.89
C LEU A 74 -4.39 33.89 10.26
N ALA A 75 -4.44 32.56 10.25
CA ALA A 75 -3.28 31.71 10.51
C ALA A 75 -2.16 31.98 9.51
N ILE A 76 -2.46 32.06 8.21
CA ILE A 76 -1.48 32.41 7.16
C ILE A 76 -0.90 33.81 7.38
N ALA A 77 -1.72 34.80 7.73
CA ALA A 77 -1.26 36.17 7.95
C ALA A 77 -0.37 36.31 9.20
N LEU A 78 -0.64 35.53 10.25
CA LEU A 78 0.22 35.39 11.43
C LEU A 78 1.41 34.44 11.17
N GLY A 79 1.32 33.67 10.08
CA GLY A 79 2.26 32.66 9.64
C GLY A 79 2.41 31.52 10.65
N LEU A 80 1.27 31.04 11.10
CA LEU A 80 1.03 29.85 11.90
C LEU A 80 0.36 28.78 11.03
N SER A 81 0.51 27.51 11.39
CA SER A 81 -0.36 26.47 10.87
C SER A 81 -1.79 26.64 11.42
N LEU A 82 -2.78 26.04 10.76
CA LEU A 82 -4.16 26.09 11.24
C LEU A 82 -4.30 25.43 12.61
N GLU A 83 -3.60 24.30 12.83
CA GLU A 83 -3.57 23.57 14.09
C GLU A 83 -2.94 24.42 15.20
N GLU A 84 -1.83 25.10 14.93
CA GLU A 84 -1.18 26.02 15.86
C GLU A 84 -2.08 27.20 16.22
N ALA A 85 -2.80 27.76 15.24
CA ALA A 85 -3.70 28.89 15.44
C ALA A 85 -4.91 28.51 16.30
N ILE A 86 -5.54 27.37 16.03
CA ILE A 86 -6.63 26.83 16.86
C ILE A 86 -6.10 26.66 18.27
N ALA A 87 -4.98 25.96 18.41
CA ALA A 87 -4.49 25.60 19.71
C ALA A 87 -4.04 26.87 20.49
N GLN A 88 -3.32 27.82 19.91
CA GLN A 88 -2.84 29.00 20.65
C GLN A 88 -3.93 30.00 21.05
N PHE A 89 -5.07 30.01 20.33
CA PHE A 89 -6.15 30.99 20.47
C PHE A 89 -7.54 30.38 20.72
N SER A 90 -7.62 29.15 21.22
CA SER A 90 -8.86 28.53 21.69
C SER A 90 -8.95 28.57 23.23
N LEU A 91 -10.09 29.01 23.75
CA LEU A 91 -10.45 28.94 25.17
C LEU A 91 -10.54 27.49 25.64
N PHE A 92 -10.91 26.59 24.73
CA PHE A 92 -10.74 25.15 24.89
C PHE A 92 -9.28 24.79 24.63
N ARG A 93 -8.42 24.91 25.65
CA ARG A 93 -7.17 24.16 25.71
C ARG A 93 -7.06 23.42 27.02
N SER A 94 -6.97 22.09 26.87
CA SER A 94 -6.42 21.12 27.81
C SER A 94 -7.26 20.74 29.03
N ASP A 95 -8.37 20.04 28.80
CA ASP A 95 -8.69 18.86 29.62
C ASP A 95 -9.19 17.68 28.76
N THR A 96 -9.90 17.96 27.65
CA THR A 96 -10.37 16.91 26.72
C THR A 96 -9.44 16.62 25.53
N LEU A 97 -8.42 17.44 25.31
CA LEU A 97 -7.39 17.22 24.27
C LEU A 97 -6.14 16.51 24.83
N SER A 98 -6.12 16.19 26.13
CA SER A 98 -5.14 15.25 26.67
C SER A 98 -5.65 13.82 26.41
N ALA A 99 -4.94 13.11 25.54
CA ALA A 99 -5.03 11.65 25.29
C ALA A 99 -6.19 11.05 24.46
N GLN A 100 -7.29 11.74 24.12
CA GLN A 100 -8.45 11.05 23.52
C GLN A 100 -8.89 11.46 22.11
N THR A 101 -8.29 12.46 21.46
CA THR A 101 -8.69 12.87 20.08
C THR A 101 -7.66 12.53 18.99
N VAL A 102 -6.52 11.92 19.35
CA VAL A 102 -5.59 11.28 18.38
C VAL A 102 -5.53 9.77 18.59
N ALA A 103 -6.41 9.22 19.45
CA ALA A 103 -6.74 7.80 19.34
C ALA A 103 -7.56 7.68 18.04
N THR A 104 -6.88 7.37 16.94
CA THR A 104 -7.50 6.74 15.76
C THR A 104 -8.54 5.77 16.29
N SER A 105 -9.84 6.03 16.08
CA SER A 105 -10.89 5.17 16.60
C SER A 105 -10.49 3.73 16.27
N PRO A 106 -10.34 2.83 17.26
CA PRO A 106 -9.75 1.51 17.02
C PRO A 106 -10.52 0.74 15.95
N ASP A 107 -11.81 1.06 15.81
CA ASP A 107 -12.72 0.60 14.76
C ASP A 107 -12.28 1.05 13.35
N LEU A 108 -11.97 2.33 13.15
CA LEU A 108 -11.49 2.86 11.87
C LEU A 108 -10.12 2.26 11.48
N ALA A 109 -9.24 2.05 12.46
CA ALA A 109 -7.94 1.43 12.20
C ALA A 109 -8.09 -0.05 11.80
N ALA A 110 -9.04 -0.76 12.41
CA ALA A 110 -9.37 -2.13 12.08
C ALA A 110 -10.02 -2.24 10.69
N GLU A 111 -10.95 -1.35 10.36
CA GLU A 111 -11.57 -1.28 9.02
C GLU A 111 -10.54 -0.99 7.93
N TYR A 112 -9.63 -0.03 8.17
CA TYR A 112 -8.57 0.28 7.22
C TYR A 112 -7.67 -0.94 6.96
N ARG A 113 -7.26 -1.64 8.02
CA ARG A 113 -6.45 -2.87 7.89
C ARG A 113 -7.20 -3.95 7.10
N ARG A 114 -8.48 -4.18 7.43
CA ARG A 114 -9.34 -5.11 6.70
C ARG A 114 -9.41 -4.78 5.21
N LEU A 115 -9.57 -3.50 4.87
CA LEU A 115 -9.61 -3.05 3.47
C LEU A 115 -8.27 -3.26 2.76
N GLN A 116 -7.15 -2.99 3.44
CA GLN A 116 -5.81 -3.29 2.89
C GLN A 116 -5.62 -4.78 2.62
N ASP A 117 -6.03 -5.64 3.56
CA ASP A 117 -5.95 -7.09 3.40
C ASP A 117 -6.82 -7.54 2.22
N GLN A 118 -8.05 -7.04 2.12
CA GLN A 118 -8.97 -7.35 1.03
C GLN A 118 -8.41 -6.91 -0.34
N LEU A 119 -7.82 -5.71 -0.44
CA LEU A 119 -7.20 -5.24 -1.67
C LEU A 119 -6.01 -6.10 -2.08
N THR A 120 -5.22 -6.53 -1.10
CA THR A 120 -4.06 -7.41 -1.33
C THR A 120 -4.54 -8.77 -1.86
N GLN A 121 -5.55 -9.36 -1.23
CA GLN A 121 -6.16 -10.62 -1.67
C GLN A 121 -6.74 -10.51 -3.09
N GLN A 122 -7.51 -9.46 -3.39
CA GLN A 122 -8.07 -9.23 -4.72
C GLN A 122 -6.97 -9.10 -5.77
N ARG A 123 -5.90 -8.36 -5.47
CA ARG A 123 -4.76 -8.20 -6.38
C ARG A 123 -4.09 -9.54 -6.67
N THR A 124 -3.83 -10.35 -5.64
CA THR A 124 -3.22 -11.67 -5.80
C THR A 124 -4.13 -12.58 -6.62
N GLN A 125 -5.43 -12.58 -6.36
CA GLN A 125 -6.39 -13.37 -7.13
C GLN A 125 -6.41 -12.96 -8.60
N LEU A 126 -6.47 -11.67 -8.90
CA LEU A 126 -6.44 -11.17 -10.29
C LEU A 126 -5.14 -11.52 -11.00
N GLN A 127 -4.00 -11.52 -10.29
CA GLN A 127 -2.72 -11.96 -10.85
C GLN A 127 -2.76 -13.44 -11.23
N LEU A 128 -3.26 -14.31 -10.34
CA LEU A 128 -3.39 -15.74 -10.62
C LEU A 128 -4.35 -16.02 -11.79
N GLU A 129 -5.49 -15.32 -11.83
CA GLU A 129 -6.45 -15.42 -12.93
C GLU A 129 -5.84 -14.97 -14.26
N PHE A 130 -5.08 -13.87 -14.24
CA PHE A 130 -4.38 -13.36 -15.42
C PHE A 130 -3.30 -14.34 -15.90
N GLU A 131 -2.48 -14.89 -15.00
CA GLU A 131 -1.48 -15.91 -15.30
C GLU A 131 -2.12 -17.11 -15.98
N GLN A 132 -3.17 -17.68 -15.38
CA GLN A 132 -3.87 -18.83 -15.93
C GLN A 132 -4.49 -18.52 -17.31
N ALA A 133 -5.23 -17.43 -17.42
CA ALA A 133 -5.87 -17.05 -18.69
C ALA A 133 -4.85 -16.77 -19.81
N SER A 134 -3.67 -16.27 -19.44
CA SER A 134 -2.57 -16.06 -20.38
C SER A 134 -1.96 -17.39 -20.83
N LEU A 135 -1.72 -18.32 -19.90
CA LEU A 135 -1.21 -19.65 -20.21
C LEU A 135 -2.17 -20.43 -21.11
N ASP A 136 -3.48 -20.35 -20.87
CA ASP A 136 -4.48 -20.99 -21.72
C ASP A 136 -4.42 -20.46 -23.17
N ARG A 137 -4.19 -19.14 -23.35
CA ARG A 137 -4.00 -18.55 -24.70
C ARG A 137 -2.66 -18.95 -25.32
N LEU A 138 -1.63 -19.13 -24.51
CA LEU A 138 -0.29 -19.53 -24.94
C LEU A 138 -0.16 -21.04 -25.14
N GLU A 139 -1.16 -21.86 -24.79
CA GLU A 139 -1.08 -23.32 -24.83
C GLU A 139 -0.61 -23.84 -26.19
N SER A 140 -1.23 -23.39 -27.27
CA SER A 140 -0.88 -23.81 -28.63
C SER A 140 0.57 -23.49 -28.97
N TRP A 141 1.05 -22.31 -28.54
CA TRP A 141 2.44 -21.91 -28.73
C TRP A 141 3.39 -22.77 -27.87
N LEU A 142 3.11 -22.96 -26.58
CA LEU A 142 3.91 -23.79 -25.68
C LEU A 142 4.02 -25.23 -26.17
N ARG A 143 2.94 -25.80 -26.72
CA ARG A 143 2.93 -27.17 -27.24
C ARG A 143 3.73 -27.33 -28.53
N GLN A 144 3.73 -26.33 -29.40
CA GLN A 144 4.31 -26.43 -30.75
C GLN A 144 5.73 -25.87 -30.84
N TRP A 145 6.02 -24.80 -30.09
CA TRP A 145 7.27 -24.06 -30.18
C TRP A 145 8.52 -24.93 -29.97
N PRO A 146 8.58 -25.81 -28.94
CA PRO A 146 9.75 -26.67 -28.73
C PRO A 146 10.06 -27.57 -29.93
N ARG A 147 9.02 -28.08 -30.60
CA ARG A 147 9.16 -28.90 -31.81
C ARG A 147 9.63 -28.07 -33.00
N ILE A 148 9.11 -26.86 -33.16
CA ILE A 148 9.56 -25.93 -34.21
C ILE A 148 11.05 -25.62 -34.03
N VAL A 149 11.49 -25.31 -32.80
CA VAL A 149 12.90 -25.06 -32.48
C VAL A 149 13.74 -26.30 -32.77
N HIS A 150 13.28 -27.48 -32.36
CA HIS A 150 13.98 -28.73 -32.62
C HIS A 150 14.15 -28.99 -34.13
N LEU A 151 13.08 -28.85 -34.92
CA LEU A 151 13.14 -28.98 -36.37
C LEU A 151 14.04 -27.92 -37.02
N ALA A 152 14.02 -26.69 -36.53
CA ALA A 152 14.87 -25.62 -37.03
C ALA A 152 16.36 -25.90 -36.80
N ARG A 153 16.74 -26.52 -35.67
CA ARG A 153 18.12 -26.95 -35.38
C ARG A 153 18.65 -28.01 -36.34
N GLN A 154 17.74 -28.83 -36.88
CA GLN A 154 18.09 -29.89 -37.83
C GLN A 154 18.19 -29.39 -39.28
N ARG A 155 17.78 -28.14 -39.57
CA ARG A 155 17.82 -27.59 -40.93
C ARG A 155 19.19 -26.99 -41.26
N PRO A 156 19.86 -27.47 -42.32
CA PRO A 156 21.18 -26.96 -42.72
C PRO A 156 21.16 -25.53 -43.27
N GLU A 157 20.00 -25.03 -43.68
CA GLU A 157 19.82 -23.68 -44.25
C GLU A 157 19.86 -22.56 -43.20
N LEU A 158 19.58 -22.89 -41.93
CA LEU A 158 19.62 -21.94 -40.81
C LEU A 158 20.95 -22.10 -40.08
N SER A 159 21.78 -21.05 -40.09
CA SER A 159 23.00 -21.07 -39.28
C SER A 159 22.65 -21.07 -37.79
N ALA A 160 23.45 -21.78 -36.97
CA ALA A 160 23.26 -21.80 -35.52
C ALA A 160 23.21 -20.38 -34.91
N ALA A 161 24.03 -19.47 -35.43
CA ALA A 161 24.05 -18.07 -35.01
C ALA A 161 22.72 -17.33 -35.26
N GLN A 162 22.05 -17.60 -36.39
CA GLN A 162 20.73 -17.00 -36.68
C GLN A 162 19.65 -17.55 -35.76
N LEU A 163 19.67 -18.86 -35.49
CA LEU A 163 18.73 -19.47 -34.58
C LEU A 163 18.92 -18.94 -33.15
N ASP A 164 20.16 -18.84 -32.68
CA ASP A 164 20.47 -18.27 -31.36
C ASP A 164 20.01 -16.82 -31.24
N ALA A 165 20.18 -16.02 -32.29
CA ALA A 165 19.70 -14.64 -32.32
C ALA A 165 18.17 -14.58 -32.18
N LEU A 166 17.43 -15.46 -32.86
CA LEU A 166 15.97 -15.56 -32.76
C LEU A 166 15.52 -16.04 -31.37
N LEU A 167 16.18 -17.06 -30.81
CA LEU A 167 15.87 -17.56 -29.48
C LEU A 167 16.10 -16.48 -28.41
N LYS A 168 17.15 -15.67 -28.54
CA LYS A 168 17.41 -14.53 -27.65
C LYS A 168 16.29 -13.48 -27.68
N GLN A 169 15.60 -13.28 -28.80
CA GLN A 169 14.43 -12.38 -28.85
C GLN A 169 13.27 -12.86 -27.98
N LEU A 170 13.19 -14.17 -27.73
CA LEU A 170 12.15 -14.78 -26.90
C LEU A 170 12.58 -14.91 -25.43
N LEU A 171 13.80 -14.50 -25.08
CA LEU A 171 14.28 -14.58 -23.70
C LEU A 171 13.34 -13.93 -22.67
N PRO A 172 12.73 -12.75 -22.92
CA PRO A 172 11.79 -12.15 -21.97
C PRO A 172 10.56 -13.03 -21.70
N LEU A 173 10.10 -13.77 -22.71
CA LEU A 173 8.98 -14.69 -22.56
C LEU A 173 9.38 -15.91 -21.73
N HIS A 174 10.58 -16.45 -21.92
CA HIS A 174 11.08 -17.55 -21.09
C HIS A 174 11.23 -17.10 -19.62
N GLN A 175 11.81 -15.91 -19.38
CA GLN A 175 11.91 -15.33 -18.04
C GLN A 175 10.53 -15.13 -17.38
N LEU A 176 9.51 -14.76 -18.16
CA LEU A 176 8.15 -14.64 -17.68
C LEU A 176 7.59 -16.01 -17.24
N LEU A 177 7.78 -17.04 -18.05
CA LEU A 177 7.37 -18.41 -17.73
C LEU A 177 8.10 -18.94 -16.48
N ASP A 178 9.39 -18.66 -16.35
CA ASP A 178 10.18 -18.99 -15.16
C ASP A 178 9.63 -18.28 -13.91
N THR A 179 9.28 -16.99 -14.03
CA THR A 179 8.68 -16.21 -12.94
C THR A 179 7.31 -16.75 -12.53
N TRP A 180 6.56 -17.30 -13.48
CA TRP A 180 5.30 -17.98 -13.23
C TRP A 180 5.48 -19.43 -12.76
N GLU A 181 6.71 -19.92 -12.59
CA GLU A 181 7.00 -21.31 -12.19
C GLU A 181 6.38 -22.33 -13.17
N VAL A 182 6.49 -22.04 -14.46
CA VAL A 182 6.05 -22.93 -15.54
C VAL A 182 7.21 -23.79 -15.99
N GLU A 183 7.11 -25.10 -15.76
CA GLU A 183 8.19 -26.03 -16.02
C GLU A 183 7.81 -27.09 -17.07
N PRO A 184 8.74 -27.43 -17.97
CA PRO A 184 8.51 -28.49 -18.96
C PRO A 184 8.58 -29.88 -18.33
N ILE A 185 7.75 -30.78 -18.85
CA ILE A 185 7.76 -32.21 -18.55
C ILE A 185 8.54 -32.90 -19.68
N GLY A 186 9.86 -33.02 -19.48
CA GLY A 186 10.80 -33.56 -20.45
C GLY A 186 11.13 -32.60 -21.61
N SER A 187 12.10 -32.98 -22.41
CA SER A 187 12.57 -32.26 -23.62
C SER A 187 12.28 -33.08 -24.88
N VAL A 188 12.15 -32.41 -26.04
CA VAL A 188 11.96 -33.13 -27.32
C VAL A 188 13.11 -34.12 -27.56
N ASP A 189 12.76 -35.34 -27.95
CA ASP A 189 13.62 -36.51 -28.16
C ASP A 189 14.34 -37.07 -26.92
N GLU A 190 14.01 -36.57 -25.73
CA GLU A 190 14.49 -37.12 -24.47
C GLU A 190 13.86 -38.49 -24.19
N ALA A 191 14.68 -39.46 -23.78
CA ALA A 191 14.20 -40.77 -23.33
C ALA A 191 13.93 -40.72 -21.82
N VAL A 192 12.68 -40.91 -21.43
CA VAL A 192 12.20 -40.86 -20.04
C VAL A 192 11.46 -42.14 -19.67
N ALA A 193 11.34 -42.43 -18.37
CA ALA A 193 10.48 -43.51 -17.89
C ALA A 193 9.01 -43.11 -18.05
N TYR A 194 8.19 -44.01 -18.59
CA TYR A 194 6.77 -43.75 -18.81
C TYR A 194 6.03 -43.63 -17.47
N ALA A 195 5.41 -42.48 -17.24
CA ALA A 195 4.58 -42.21 -16.06
C ALA A 195 3.21 -41.70 -16.56
N PRO A 196 2.12 -42.49 -16.48
CA PRO A 196 0.81 -42.13 -17.03
C PRO A 196 0.22 -40.82 -16.48
N GLN A 197 0.65 -40.42 -15.28
CA GLN A 197 0.25 -39.16 -14.65
C GLN A 197 0.81 -37.93 -15.38
N TRP A 198 2.02 -38.04 -15.94
CA TRP A 198 2.76 -36.96 -16.61
C TRP A 198 2.80 -37.11 -18.13
N HIS A 199 2.60 -38.33 -18.64
CA HIS A 199 2.81 -38.68 -20.05
C HIS A 199 1.53 -39.25 -20.69
N THR A 200 1.30 -38.87 -21.94
CA THR A 200 0.28 -39.44 -22.83
C THR A 200 1.00 -40.22 -23.93
N LEU A 201 0.72 -41.52 -24.01
CA LEU A 201 1.26 -42.37 -25.06
C LEU A 201 0.52 -42.09 -26.37
N VAL A 202 1.23 -41.62 -27.40
CA VAL A 202 0.65 -41.30 -28.71
C VAL A 202 0.83 -42.45 -29.71
N GLN A 203 1.88 -43.26 -29.53
CA GLN A 203 2.19 -44.38 -30.40
C GLN A 203 2.90 -45.49 -29.63
N GLY A 204 2.60 -46.74 -29.99
CA GLY A 204 3.19 -47.95 -29.40
C GLY A 204 2.42 -48.46 -28.18
N LEU A 205 3.04 -49.35 -27.42
CA LEU A 205 2.57 -49.87 -26.15
C LEU A 205 3.73 -49.79 -25.15
N ALA A 206 3.50 -49.19 -23.99
CA ALA A 206 4.48 -49.09 -22.92
C ALA A 206 3.77 -49.25 -21.57
N ALA A 207 4.36 -50.02 -20.66
CA ALA A 207 3.97 -50.11 -19.27
C ALA A 207 4.61 -48.98 -18.45
N GLU A 208 4.06 -48.72 -17.28
CA GLU A 208 4.67 -47.75 -16.35
C GLU A 208 6.12 -48.14 -16.04
N GLY A 209 7.03 -47.18 -16.16
CA GLY A 209 8.47 -47.39 -16.01
C GLY A 209 9.22 -47.71 -17.31
N ASP A 210 8.53 -48.10 -18.39
CA ASP A 210 9.17 -48.40 -19.68
C ASP A 210 9.80 -47.15 -20.30
N ARG A 211 10.85 -47.33 -21.09
CA ARG A 211 11.49 -46.21 -21.79
C ARG A 211 10.62 -45.74 -22.94
N VAL A 212 10.31 -44.45 -22.90
CA VAL A 212 9.55 -43.76 -23.95
C VAL A 212 10.29 -42.49 -24.35
N ARG A 213 10.09 -42.06 -25.59
CA ARG A 213 10.70 -40.85 -26.13
C ARG A 213 9.69 -39.71 -26.16
N VAL A 214 10.07 -38.55 -25.65
CA VAL A 214 9.21 -37.35 -25.65
C VAL A 214 9.17 -36.76 -27.06
N GLN A 215 8.01 -36.80 -27.70
CA GLN A 215 7.77 -36.13 -28.98
C GLN A 215 7.33 -34.68 -28.80
N ARG A 216 6.48 -34.42 -27.80
CA ARG A 216 6.10 -33.05 -27.41
C ARG A 216 6.20 -32.91 -25.89
N PRO A 217 6.92 -31.91 -25.38
CA PRO A 217 7.02 -31.69 -23.95
C PRO A 217 5.65 -31.30 -23.39
N GLY A 218 5.37 -31.79 -22.19
CA GLY A 218 4.25 -31.31 -21.37
C GLY A 218 4.68 -30.09 -20.56
N TYR A 219 3.75 -29.48 -19.83
CA TYR A 219 4.07 -28.38 -18.93
C TYR A 219 3.27 -28.48 -17.64
N ARG A 220 3.90 -28.04 -16.55
CA ARG A 220 3.26 -27.79 -15.25
C ARG A 220 3.37 -26.32 -14.89
N HIS A 221 2.36 -25.80 -14.21
CA HIS A 221 2.33 -24.47 -13.63
C HIS A 221 2.25 -24.65 -12.11
N ARG A 222 3.36 -24.42 -11.39
CA ARG A 222 3.50 -24.76 -9.97
C ARG A 222 3.15 -26.24 -9.75
N ASP A 223 2.20 -26.53 -8.86
CA ASP A 223 1.73 -27.89 -8.57
C ASP A 223 0.63 -28.40 -9.54
N ARG A 224 0.21 -27.57 -10.50
CA ARG A 224 -0.88 -27.90 -11.42
C ARG A 224 -0.34 -28.36 -12.77
N LEU A 225 -0.77 -29.54 -13.22
CA LEU A 225 -0.53 -30.00 -14.58
C LEU A 225 -1.31 -29.11 -15.58
N LEU A 226 -0.61 -28.47 -16.53
CA LEU A 226 -1.25 -27.80 -17.66
C LEU A 226 -1.63 -28.83 -18.71
N PHE A 227 -0.65 -29.60 -19.18
CA PHE A 227 -0.87 -30.72 -20.08
C PHE A 227 0.27 -31.73 -20.03
N ARG A 228 -0.08 -33.00 -20.27
CA ARG A 228 0.87 -34.13 -20.28
C ARG A 228 1.81 -34.05 -21.47
N ALA A 229 3.04 -34.54 -21.27
CA ALA A 229 3.97 -34.72 -22.36
C ALA A 229 3.49 -35.85 -23.27
N GLU A 230 3.65 -35.66 -24.56
CA GLU A 230 3.32 -36.69 -25.53
C GLU A 230 4.55 -37.51 -25.86
N VAL A 231 4.42 -38.81 -25.64
CA VAL A 231 5.52 -39.74 -25.74
C VAL A 231 5.19 -40.87 -26.70
N VAL A 232 6.23 -41.45 -27.27
CA VAL A 232 6.14 -42.65 -28.11
C VAL A 232 6.96 -43.76 -27.47
N ALA A 233 6.44 -44.97 -27.49
CA ALA A 233 7.23 -46.13 -27.06
C ALA A 233 8.38 -46.33 -28.05
N ASP A 234 9.60 -46.47 -27.53
CA ASP A 234 10.71 -47.01 -28.34
C ASP A 234 10.38 -48.50 -28.54
N GLY A 235 9.97 -48.86 -29.76
CA GLY A 235 9.61 -50.23 -30.16
C GLY A 235 10.82 -51.12 -30.40
#